data_AF-A0ABD0P0W1-F1
#
_entry.id   AF-A0ABD0P0W1-F1
#
_cell.length_a   1.000
_cell.length_b   1.000
_cell.length_c   1.000
_cell.angle_alpha   90.00
_cell.angle_beta   90.00
_cell.angle_gamma   90.00
#
_symmetry.space_group_name_H-M   'P 1'
#
loop_
_entity.id
_entity.type
_entity.pdbx_description
1 polymer ?
#
loop_
_entity_poly.entity_id
_entity_poly.type
_entity_poly.pdbx_seq_one_letter_code
_entity_poly.pdbx_strand_id
1 'polypeptide(L)'
;STSHVVSFSGAALKLRAACSYLLLRTGGAELVLHTATCQSSPNQICMKSLELREGGTSVVLQDDMKVGTPEKHAKVNMFSVLQVTVGGVITAVPFRSEGVTVTQIGAILHQLRSEQHGFTLTFTPHSNEFMVNMDIAMKPNTTGLC
;
A
#
# COMPACT_ATOMS: atom_id res chain seq x y z
N SER A 1 15.16 10.37 -0.51
CA SER A 1 14.36 10.36 -1.76
C SER A 1 13.53 11.63 -1.83
N THR A 2 13.45 12.28 -3.00
CA THR A 2 12.49 13.37 -3.26
C THR A 2 11.17 12.69 -3.60
N SER A 3 10.20 12.67 -2.68
CA SER A 3 9.01 11.82 -2.81
C SER A 3 8.18 12.23 -4.04
N HIS A 4 8.41 11.56 -5.16
CA HIS A 4 7.74 11.80 -6.44
C HIS A 4 6.68 10.73 -6.66
N VAL A 5 5.47 11.17 -6.99
CA VAL A 5 4.42 10.32 -7.58
C VAL A 5 4.39 10.64 -9.06
N VAL A 6 4.34 9.63 -9.92
CA VAL A 6 4.17 9.82 -11.36
C VAL A 6 2.76 9.36 -11.73
N SER A 7 1.96 10.24 -12.31
CA SER A 7 0.59 9.95 -12.72
C SER A 7 0.53 9.04 -13.95
N PHE A 8 -0.65 8.53 -14.30
CA PHE A 8 -0.84 7.73 -15.52
C PHE A 8 -0.55 8.54 -16.80
N SER A 9 -0.66 9.87 -16.73
CA SER A 9 -0.27 10.79 -17.82
C SER A 9 1.23 11.11 -17.87
N GLY A 10 2.03 10.55 -16.95
CA GLY A 10 3.47 10.79 -16.85
C GLY A 10 3.87 12.07 -16.10
N ALA A 11 2.92 12.77 -15.47
CA ALA A 11 3.22 13.98 -14.71
C ALA A 11 3.88 13.61 -13.37
N ALA A 12 5.03 14.22 -13.07
CA ALA A 12 5.75 14.00 -11.82
C ALA A 12 5.35 15.02 -10.76
N LEU A 13 4.77 14.55 -9.65
CA LEU A 13 4.33 15.36 -8.51
C LEU A 13 5.22 15.13 -7.31
N LYS A 14 5.74 16.20 -6.70
CA LYS A 14 6.56 16.10 -5.48
C LYS A 14 5.68 16.26 -4.23
N LEU A 15 5.58 15.20 -3.42
CA LEU A 15 4.94 15.24 -2.12
C LEU A 15 5.86 15.95 -1.12
N ARG A 16 5.35 16.98 -0.44
CA ARG A 16 6.15 17.83 0.49
C ARG A 16 5.69 17.75 1.94
N ALA A 17 4.50 17.25 2.21
CA ALA A 17 3.96 17.16 3.56
C ALA A 17 3.82 15.70 4.02
N ALA A 18 4.00 15.49 5.32
CA ALA A 18 3.58 14.28 6.03
C ALA A 18 2.05 14.33 6.17
N CYS A 19 1.34 13.69 5.25
CA CYS A 19 -0.11 13.73 5.18
C CYS A 19 -0.63 12.50 4.44
N SER A 20 -1.96 12.42 4.27
CA SER A 20 -2.62 11.41 3.46
C SER A 20 -2.99 12.00 2.10
N TYR A 21 -2.71 11.27 1.03
CA TYR A 21 -2.94 11.70 -0.35
C TYR A 21 -3.84 10.70 -1.06
N LEU A 22 -4.92 11.18 -1.68
CA LEU A 22 -5.75 10.35 -2.55
C LEU A 22 -5.02 10.11 -3.87
N LEU A 23 -4.48 8.90 -4.05
CA LEU A 23 -3.80 8.52 -5.28
C LEU A 23 -4.80 8.32 -6.40
N LEU A 24 -5.84 7.54 -6.12
CA LEU A 24 -6.79 7.07 -7.11
C LEU A 24 -8.17 6.91 -6.47
N ARG A 25 -9.21 7.38 -7.16
CA ARG A 25 -10.61 7.07 -6.88
C ARG A 25 -11.28 6.64 -8.18
N THR A 26 -11.92 5.48 -8.16
CA THR A 26 -12.64 4.90 -9.30
C THR A 26 -13.73 3.96 -8.79
N GLY A 27 -14.91 3.93 -9.42
CA GLY A 27 -15.96 2.94 -9.12
C GLY A 27 -16.46 2.89 -7.67
N GLY A 28 -16.20 3.92 -6.85
CA GLY A 28 -16.50 3.92 -5.41
C GLY A 28 -15.38 3.40 -4.51
N ALA A 29 -14.27 2.91 -5.09
CA ALA A 29 -13.04 2.63 -4.36
C ALA A 29 -12.12 3.84 -4.30
N GLU A 30 -11.40 3.97 -3.18
CA GLU A 30 -10.37 4.99 -2.96
C GLU A 30 -9.06 4.33 -2.54
N LEU A 31 -7.98 4.69 -3.21
CA LEU A 31 -6.62 4.33 -2.83
C LEU A 31 -5.91 5.55 -2.24
N VAL A 32 -5.55 5.45 -0.98
CA VAL A 32 -4.95 6.53 -0.19
C VAL A 32 -3.54 6.15 0.21
N LEU A 33 -2.59 7.05 -0.07
CA LEU A 33 -1.22 6.96 0.40
C LEU A 33 -1.04 7.76 1.68
N HIS A 34 -0.63 7.10 2.76
CA HIS A 34 -0.26 7.76 4.01
C HIS A 34 1.24 7.96 4.06
N THR A 35 1.68 9.18 4.33
CA THR A 35 3.09 9.52 4.49
C THR A 35 3.37 10.12 5.85
N ALA A 36 4.60 9.93 6.33
CA ALA A 36 5.11 10.56 7.53
C ALA A 36 6.58 10.95 7.34
N THR A 37 7.14 11.66 8.31
CA THR A 37 8.59 11.86 8.39
C THR A 37 9.30 10.51 8.56
N CYS A 38 10.38 10.28 7.81
CA CYS A 38 11.16 9.05 7.94
C CYS A 38 11.82 8.98 9.33
N GLN A 39 11.81 7.80 9.96
CA GLN A 39 12.39 7.63 11.31
C GLN A 39 13.90 7.95 11.34
N SER A 40 14.64 7.52 10.32
CA SER A 40 16.09 7.75 10.19
C SER A 40 16.45 9.12 9.62
N SER A 41 15.48 9.85 9.06
CA SER A 41 15.71 11.14 8.41
C SER A 41 14.46 12.03 8.50
N PRO A 42 14.31 12.82 9.57
CA PRO A 42 13.11 13.64 9.81
C PRO A 42 12.83 14.68 8.71
N ASN A 43 13.86 15.06 7.94
CA ASN A 43 13.74 15.99 6.82
C ASN A 43 13.24 15.33 5.52
N GLN A 44 12.99 14.02 5.54
CA GLN A 44 12.47 13.25 4.40
C GLN A 44 11.07 12.71 4.71
N ILE A 45 10.28 12.52 3.67
CA ILE A 45 8.93 11.96 3.73
C ILE A 45 8.97 10.51 3.24
N CYS A 46 8.59 9.57 4.11
CA CYS A 46 8.46 8.16 3.83
C CYS A 46 6.98 7.77 3.77
N MET A 47 6.69 6.76 2.96
CA MET A 47 5.41 6.10 2.95
C MET A 47 5.25 5.27 4.22
N LYS A 48 4.08 5.38 4.83
CA LYS A 48 3.70 4.64 6.04
C LYS A 48 2.74 3.52 5.74
N SER A 49 1.78 3.78 4.88
CA SER A 49 0.86 2.75 4.46
C SER A 49 0.17 3.12 3.16
N LEU A 50 -0.36 2.11 2.51
CA LEU A 50 -1.32 2.24 1.42
C LEU A 50 -2.64 1.62 1.85
N GLU A 51 -3.70 2.40 1.74
CA GLU A 51 -5.03 2.03 2.17
C GLU A 51 -5.97 1.98 0.96
N LEU A 52 -6.64 0.85 0.78
CA LEU A 52 -7.80 0.72 -0.09
C LEU A 52 -9.07 0.85 0.74
N ARG A 53 -9.94 1.81 0.40
CA ARG A 53 -11.27 1.98 1.00
C ARG A 53 -12.34 1.65 -0.01
N GLU A 54 -13.27 0.78 0.36
CA GLU A 54 -14.40 0.39 -0.49
C GLU A 54 -15.57 -0.08 0.37
N GLY A 55 -16.78 0.45 0.10
CA GLY A 55 -18.02 -0.05 0.70
C GLY A 55 -18.04 -0.05 2.25
N GLY A 56 -17.30 0.85 2.89
CA GLY A 56 -17.15 0.90 4.36
C GLY A 56 -16.11 -0.06 4.93
N THR A 57 -15.46 -0.87 4.09
CA THR A 57 -14.32 -1.71 4.44
C THR A 57 -13.02 -1.01 4.03
N SER A 58 -11.99 -1.17 4.85
CA SER A 58 -10.65 -0.63 4.58
C SER A 58 -9.64 -1.77 4.65
N VAL A 59 -8.73 -1.84 3.68
CA VAL A 59 -7.60 -2.76 3.62
C VAL A 59 -6.31 -1.94 3.62
N VAL A 60 -5.52 -2.07 4.68
CA VAL A 60 -4.28 -1.29 4.87
C VAL A 60 -3.05 -2.18 4.73
N LEU A 61 -2.13 -1.81 3.84
CA LEU A 61 -0.77 -2.34 3.72
C LEU A 61 0.19 -1.42 4.49
N GLN A 62 0.81 -1.90 5.58
CA GLN A 62 1.70 -1.09 6.42
C GLN A 62 3.19 -1.19 6.02
N ASP A 63 3.99 -0.20 6.42
CA ASP A 63 5.44 -0.17 6.21
C ASP A 63 6.21 -1.09 7.17
N ASP A 64 5.60 -1.46 8.30
CA ASP A 64 6.18 -2.36 9.29
C ASP A 64 6.05 -3.83 8.86
N MET A 65 6.95 -4.24 7.97
CA MET A 65 7.34 -5.65 7.93
C MET A 65 8.01 -5.95 9.28
N LYS A 66 7.28 -6.47 10.27
CA LYS A 66 7.89 -6.97 11.50
C LYS A 66 8.87 -8.09 11.15
N VAL A 67 10.13 -7.74 10.98
CA VAL A 67 11.27 -8.64 11.05
C VAL A 67 11.54 -8.85 12.54
N GLY A 68 11.04 -9.94 13.09
CA GLY A 68 11.29 -10.27 14.49
C GLY A 68 12.78 -10.45 14.74
N THR A 69 13.40 -9.54 15.48
CA THR A 69 14.63 -9.87 16.21
C THR A 69 14.24 -10.76 17.39
N PRO A 70 14.97 -11.85 17.68
CA PRO A 70 14.66 -12.68 18.84
C PRO A 70 15.03 -11.91 20.10
N GLU A 71 14.03 -11.44 20.86
CA GLU A 71 14.23 -11.36 22.30
C GLU A 71 14.39 -12.79 22.83
N LYS A 72 15.47 -12.99 23.58
CA LYS A 72 15.92 -14.27 24.10
C LYS A 72 14.75 -15.01 24.76
N HIS A 73 14.60 -16.30 24.42
CA HIS A 73 13.66 -17.28 25.01
C HIS A 73 12.26 -17.44 24.39
N ALA A 74 12.09 -17.22 23.09
CA ALA A 74 10.97 -17.82 22.35
C ALA A 74 11.46 -18.40 21.02
N LYS A 75 11.08 -19.65 20.73
CA LYS A 75 11.33 -20.32 19.44
C LYS A 75 10.77 -19.44 18.31
N VAL A 76 11.68 -18.90 17.52
CA VAL A 76 11.40 -18.00 16.41
C VAL A 76 10.90 -18.83 15.23
N ASN A 77 9.62 -18.76 14.91
CA ASN A 77 9.20 -18.96 13.51
C ASN A 77 9.51 -17.64 12.79
N MET A 78 10.70 -17.59 12.19
CA MET A 78 11.25 -16.43 11.49
C MET A 78 10.63 -16.33 10.10
N PHE A 79 9.36 -15.89 10.04
CA PHE A 79 8.70 -15.52 8.79
C PHE A 79 8.19 -14.09 8.94
N SER A 80 8.63 -13.20 8.06
CA SER A 80 8.06 -11.86 7.90
C SER A 80 6.63 -12.02 7.38
N VAL A 81 5.66 -12.18 8.29
CA VAL A 81 4.26 -12.36 7.92
C VAL A 81 3.71 -10.99 7.53
N LEU A 82 3.41 -10.78 6.25
CA LEU A 82 2.64 -9.61 5.85
C LEU A 82 1.29 -9.64 6.59
N GLN A 83 1.02 -8.55 7.30
CA GLN A 83 -0.25 -8.33 7.96
C GLN A 83 -0.99 -7.20 7.26
N VAL A 84 -2.28 -7.41 7.02
CA VAL A 84 -3.18 -6.36 6.53
C VAL A 84 -4.22 -6.06 7.59
N THR A 85 -4.62 -4.80 7.69
CA THR A 85 -5.71 -4.43 8.58
C THR A 85 -6.99 -4.34 7.74
N VAL A 86 -7.98 -5.19 8.06
CA VAL A 86 -9.29 -5.22 7.40
C VAL A 86 -10.35 -4.77 8.38
N GLY A 87 -10.96 -3.60 8.15
CA GLY A 87 -11.95 -3.04 9.08
C GLY A 87 -11.43 -2.88 10.52
N GLY A 88 -10.13 -2.60 10.68
CA GLY A 88 -9.46 -2.48 11.98
C GLY A 88 -8.89 -3.78 12.56
N VAL A 89 -9.12 -4.94 11.93
CA VAL A 89 -8.63 -6.24 12.40
C VAL A 89 -7.39 -6.68 11.63
N ILE A 90 -6.32 -6.99 12.36
CA ILE A 90 -5.07 -7.51 11.78
C ILE A 90 -5.30 -8.93 11.25
N THR A 91 -5.00 -9.13 9.97
CA THR A 91 -5.22 -10.38 9.24
C THR A 91 -3.94 -10.81 8.54
N ALA A 92 -3.64 -12.11 8.58
CA ALA A 92 -2.47 -12.68 7.90
C ALA A 92 -2.68 -12.77 6.39
N VAL A 93 -1.60 -12.66 5.62
CA VAL A 93 -1.58 -12.81 4.16
C VAL A 93 -1.11 -14.22 3.78
N PRO A 94 -1.63 -14.83 2.70
CA PRO A 94 -2.54 -14.28 1.69
C PRO A 94 -3.95 -14.01 2.21
N PHE A 95 -4.52 -12.89 1.79
CA PHE A 95 -5.88 -12.46 2.13
C PHE A 95 -6.71 -12.37 0.86
N ARG A 96 -7.96 -12.82 0.90
CA ARG A 96 -8.94 -12.66 -0.18
C ARG A 96 -10.32 -12.43 0.39
N SER A 97 -11.00 -11.37 -0.04
CA SER A 97 -12.38 -11.06 0.33
C SER A 97 -13.00 -10.12 -0.70
N GLU A 98 -14.27 -10.33 -1.07
CA GLU A 98 -15.06 -9.39 -1.90
C GLU A 98 -14.31 -8.86 -3.14
N GLY A 99 -13.64 -9.73 -3.90
CA GLY A 99 -12.88 -9.33 -5.10
C GLY A 99 -11.57 -8.57 -4.84
N VAL A 100 -11.21 -8.33 -3.58
CA VAL A 100 -9.89 -7.84 -3.16
C VAL A 100 -9.00 -9.02 -2.77
N THR A 101 -7.81 -9.09 -3.34
CA THR A 101 -6.79 -10.07 -2.98
C THR A 101 -5.52 -9.36 -2.58
N VAL A 102 -4.93 -9.75 -1.45
CA VAL A 102 -3.59 -9.34 -1.04
C VAL A 102 -2.68 -10.54 -0.98
N THR A 103 -1.54 -10.44 -1.63
CA THR A 103 -0.48 -11.45 -1.62
C THR A 103 0.87 -10.82 -1.29
N GLN A 104 1.76 -11.63 -0.73
CA GLN A 104 3.16 -11.30 -0.55
C GLN A 104 3.97 -12.06 -1.60
N ILE A 105 4.80 -11.36 -2.36
CA ILE A 105 5.71 -11.95 -3.34
C ILE A 105 7.13 -11.82 -2.79
N GLY A 106 7.75 -12.96 -2.50
CA GLY A 106 9.03 -13.01 -1.78
C GLY A 106 8.88 -12.45 -0.36
N ALA A 107 9.91 -11.76 0.13
CA ALA A 107 9.92 -11.19 1.48
C ALA A 107 9.58 -9.69 1.52
N ILE A 108 9.48 -9.00 0.37
CA ILE A 108 9.53 -7.53 0.30
C ILE A 108 8.38 -6.87 -0.45
N LEU A 109 7.68 -7.58 -1.34
CA LEU A 109 6.70 -6.99 -2.25
C LEU A 109 5.29 -7.40 -1.84
N HIS A 110 4.47 -6.40 -1.53
CA HIS A 110 3.06 -6.57 -1.25
C HIS A 110 2.28 -6.28 -2.53
N GLN A 111 1.39 -7.18 -2.92
CA GLN A 111 0.52 -6.98 -4.07
C GLN A 111 -0.93 -7.00 -3.61
N LEU A 112 -1.65 -5.92 -3.86
CA LEU A 112 -3.08 -5.82 -3.68
C LEU A 112 -3.74 -5.74 -5.06
N ARG A 113 -4.75 -6.57 -5.30
CA ARG A 113 -5.53 -6.59 -6.53
C ARG A 113 -6.99 -6.33 -6.20
N SER A 114 -7.61 -5.37 -6.87
CA SER A 114 -9.06 -5.21 -6.90
C SER A 114 -9.58 -5.70 -8.24
N GLU A 115 -10.29 -6.83 -8.24
CA GLU A 115 -10.88 -7.43 -9.44
C GLU A 115 -12.05 -6.58 -9.96
N GLN A 116 -12.87 -6.04 -9.04
CA GLN A 116 -14.04 -5.23 -9.37
C GLN A 116 -13.68 -3.91 -10.06
N HIS A 117 -12.60 -3.26 -9.63
CA HIS A 117 -12.18 -1.95 -10.16
C HIS A 117 -11.05 -2.04 -11.17
N GLY A 118 -10.55 -3.25 -11.46
CA GLY A 118 -9.53 -3.48 -12.47
C GLY A 118 -8.22 -2.79 -12.19
N PHE A 119 -7.71 -2.83 -10.96
CA PHE A 119 -6.37 -2.31 -10.67
C PHE A 119 -5.56 -3.25 -9.78
N THR A 120 -4.24 -3.16 -9.93
CA THR A 120 -3.26 -3.85 -9.09
C THR A 120 -2.29 -2.83 -8.54
N LEU A 121 -2.10 -2.86 -7.23
CA LEU A 121 -1.12 -2.10 -6.50
C LEU A 121 0.04 -3.03 -6.09
N THR A 122 1.27 -2.61 -6.33
CA THR A 122 2.44 -3.17 -5.66
C THR A 122 3.02 -2.15 -4.70
N PHE A 123 3.48 -2.61 -3.54
CA PHE A 123 4.05 -1.78 -2.49
C PHE A 123 5.29 -2.45 -1.91
N THR A 124 6.41 -1.73 -1.94
CA THR A 124 7.72 -2.16 -1.46
C THR A 124 8.19 -1.18 -0.39
N PRO A 125 7.75 -1.35 0.87
CA PRO A 125 8.03 -0.37 1.92
C PRO A 125 9.52 -0.16 2.18
N HIS A 126 10.34 -1.20 2.02
CA HIS A 126 11.79 -1.11 2.23
C HIS A 126 12.47 -0.13 1.26
N SER A 127 12.06 -0.09 -0.02
CA SER A 127 12.59 0.85 -1.00
C SER A 127 11.81 2.15 -1.06
N ASN A 128 10.73 2.29 -0.26
CA ASN A 128 9.81 3.42 -0.33
C ASN A 128 9.29 3.60 -1.77
N GLU A 129 8.82 2.51 -2.38
CA GLU A 129 8.27 2.49 -3.73
C GLU A 129 6.89 1.83 -3.78
N PHE A 130 6.05 2.30 -4.70
CA PHE A 130 4.77 1.68 -5.04
C PHE A 130 4.49 1.87 -6.53
N MET A 131 3.64 1.01 -7.08
CA MET A 131 3.18 1.12 -8.46
C MET A 131 1.72 0.72 -8.54
N VAL A 132 0.91 1.54 -9.23
CA VAL A 132 -0.48 1.23 -9.54
C VAL A 132 -0.57 0.92 -11.02
N ASN A 133 -1.10 -0.25 -11.35
CA ASN A 133 -1.41 -0.66 -12.72
C ASN A 133 -2.93 -0.77 -12.86
N MET A 134 -3.44 -0.23 -13.95
CA MET A 134 -4.87 -0.23 -14.24
C MET A 134 -5.16 -1.05 -15.50
N ASP A 135 -6.27 -1.78 -15.47
CA ASP A 135 -6.76 -2.52 -16.62
C ASP A 135 -7.47 -1.55 -17.58
N ILE A 136 -6.81 -1.28 -18.71
CA ILE A 136 -7.32 -0.40 -19.76
C ILE A 136 -8.63 -0.89 -20.37
N ALA A 137 -8.93 -2.19 -20.30
CA ALA A 137 -10.17 -2.75 -20.81
C ALA A 137 -11.39 -2.25 -20.00
N MET A 138 -11.19 -1.82 -18.75
CA MET A 138 -12.27 -1.35 -17.88
C MET A 138 -12.69 0.11 -18.10
N LYS A 139 -12.09 0.82 -19.07
CA LYS A 139 -12.33 2.27 -19.35
C LYS A 139 -12.37 3.10 -18.06
N PRO A 140 -11.29 3.08 -17.27
CA PRO A 140 -11.31 3.63 -15.93
C PRO A 140 -11.54 5.15 -15.97
N ASN A 141 -12.52 5.62 -15.20
CA ASN A 141 -12.67 7.04 -14.91
C ASN A 141 -12.05 7.30 -13.53
N THR A 142 -10.82 7.81 -13.53
CA THR A 142 -10.03 8.01 -12.33
C THR A 142 -10.02 9.47 -11.91
N THR A 143 -9.99 9.70 -10.61
CA THR A 143 -9.68 11.01 -10.02
C THR A 143 -8.65 10.82 -8.91
N GLY A 144 -7.81 11.82 -8.66
CA GLY A 144 -6.72 11.71 -7.69
C GLY A 144 -5.40 12.23 -8.24
N LEU A 145 -4.29 11.84 -7.62
CA LEU A 145 -2.96 12.19 -8.10
C LEU A 145 -2.50 11.37 -9.31
N CYS A 146 -3.07 10.18 -9.54
CA CYS A 146 -2.68 9.25 -10.59
C CYS A 146 -3.61 9.26 -11.80
#